data_AF-Q5ACW3-F1
#
_entry.id   AF-Q5ACW3-F1
#
_cell.length_a   1.000
_cell.length_b   1.000
_cell.length_c   1.000
_cell.angle_alpha   90.00
_cell.angle_beta   90.00
_cell.angle_gamma   90.00
#
_symmetry.space_group_name_H-M   'P 1'
#
loop_
_entity.id
_entity.type
_entity.pdbx_description
1 polymer ?
#
loop_
_entity_poly.entity_id
_entity_poly.type
_entity_poly.pdbx_seq_one_letter_code
_entity_poly.pdbx_strand_id
1 'polypeptide(L)'
;MITRLIGIAKSGIYRTYSTASFYELFPKNFPHGGPPQDSFIVNDKSLRREYRSLQSESHPDISSDTIKSSNINRAYTTLKNPYTRIAHFIHLKSPNHVNITDDAVAKKLIKNYQQKSMEASMNYKEMLMQVMEAHEQLELAESENELETLEAENKERIKTTEERINQSLKNTPIDWEELMMDAIRLKYWVNIQNGIKDWEPGKPVHLTH
;
A
#
# COMPACT_ATOMS: atom_id res chain seq x y z
N MET A 1 30.70 38.59 -16.01
CA MET A 1 30.99 37.15 -16.05
C MET A 1 31.02 36.63 -14.62
N ILE A 2 30.11 35.70 -14.31
CA ILE A 2 29.78 35.16 -12.98
C ILE A 2 30.10 33.65 -13.04
N THR A 3 30.89 33.10 -12.11
CA THR A 3 30.78 31.70 -11.59
C THR A 3 31.87 31.47 -10.54
N ARG A 4 31.56 31.50 -9.24
CA ARG A 4 31.03 30.44 -8.35
C ARG A 4 32.09 29.43 -7.87
N LEU A 5 32.31 29.50 -6.56
CA LEU A 5 33.00 28.56 -5.68
C LEU A 5 32.40 27.15 -5.76
N ILE A 6 33.28 26.15 -5.80
CA ILE A 6 32.98 24.72 -5.66
C ILE A 6 33.19 24.34 -4.20
N GLY A 7 32.11 23.98 -3.50
CA GLY A 7 32.14 23.33 -2.20
C GLY A 7 31.89 21.83 -2.36
N ILE A 8 32.86 21.01 -1.96
CA ILE A 8 32.80 19.55 -1.96
C ILE A 8 32.18 19.10 -0.62
N ALA A 9 31.00 18.47 -0.67
CA ALA A 9 30.42 17.77 0.48
C ALA A 9 30.50 16.26 0.25
N LYS A 10 31.00 15.56 1.28
CA LYS A 10 31.37 14.15 1.32
C LYS A 10 30.17 13.21 1.12
N SER A 11 30.30 12.23 0.24
CA SER A 11 29.38 11.10 0.08
C SER A 11 29.56 10.09 1.22
N GLY A 12 28.53 9.93 2.05
CA GLY A 12 28.40 8.79 2.96
C GLY A 12 27.95 7.54 2.19
N ILE A 13 28.64 6.43 2.41
CA ILE A 13 28.32 5.12 1.83
C ILE A 13 27.03 4.60 2.52
N TYR A 14 25.87 4.83 1.92
CA TYR A 14 24.66 4.12 2.29
C TYR A 14 24.69 2.73 1.65
N ARG A 15 24.78 1.70 2.49
CA ARG A 15 24.67 0.30 2.09
C ARG A 15 23.28 0.08 1.51
N THR A 16 23.16 0.06 0.19
CA THR A 16 21.91 -0.25 -0.51
C THR A 16 21.62 -1.74 -0.34
N TYR A 17 20.80 -2.09 0.64
CA TYR A 17 20.12 -3.38 0.60
C TYR A 17 19.17 -3.32 -0.59
N SER A 18 19.50 -4.04 -1.67
CA SER A 18 18.55 -4.31 -2.75
C SER A 18 17.33 -4.96 -2.11
N THR A 19 16.24 -4.21 -2.00
CA THR A 19 14.95 -4.73 -1.57
C THR A 19 14.46 -5.68 -2.64
N ALA A 20 14.50 -6.98 -2.36
CA ALA A 20 14.06 -8.00 -3.30
C ALA A 20 12.60 -7.74 -3.72
N SER A 21 12.32 -7.85 -5.02
CA SER A 21 10.99 -7.66 -5.54
C SER A 21 10.10 -8.86 -5.19
N PHE A 22 9.16 -8.68 -4.25
CA PHE A 22 8.16 -9.72 -3.96
C PHE A 22 7.34 -10.14 -5.17
N TYR A 23 7.17 -9.28 -6.17
CA TYR A 23 6.48 -9.63 -7.42
C TYR A 23 7.15 -10.79 -8.15
N GLU A 24 8.48 -10.84 -8.16
CA GLU A 24 9.27 -11.90 -8.82
C GLU A 24 9.06 -13.28 -8.18
N LEU A 25 8.59 -13.33 -6.93
CA LEU A 25 8.27 -14.58 -6.25
C LEU A 25 6.92 -15.18 -6.68
N PHE A 26 6.11 -14.46 -7.44
CA PHE A 26 4.77 -14.87 -7.89
C PHE A 26 4.63 -14.80 -9.43
N PRO A 27 5.43 -15.55 -10.20
CA PRO A 27 5.50 -15.43 -11.65
C PRO A 27 4.21 -15.79 -12.40
N LYS A 28 3.26 -16.53 -11.81
CA LYS A 28 1.95 -16.79 -12.43
C LYS A 28 1.03 -15.57 -12.35
N ASN A 29 1.14 -14.76 -11.30
CA ASN A 29 0.39 -13.50 -11.18
C ASN A 29 1.16 -12.30 -11.76
N PHE A 30 2.50 -12.35 -11.80
CA PHE A 30 3.37 -11.28 -12.29
C PHE A 30 4.46 -11.82 -13.23
N PRO A 31 4.08 -12.29 -14.44
CA PRO A 31 5.01 -12.89 -15.41
C PRO A 31 6.10 -11.92 -15.89
N HIS A 32 5.89 -10.61 -15.77
CA HIS A 32 6.86 -9.58 -16.14
C HIS A 32 7.54 -8.94 -14.91
N GLY A 33 7.39 -9.54 -13.73
CA GLY A 33 8.06 -9.10 -12.50
C GLY A 33 7.35 -7.94 -11.77
N GLY A 34 6.11 -7.63 -12.13
CA GLY A 34 5.25 -6.67 -11.43
C GLY A 34 4.83 -5.46 -12.28
N PRO A 35 4.11 -4.51 -11.67
CA PRO A 35 3.72 -3.28 -12.36
C PRO A 35 4.92 -2.44 -12.83
N PRO A 36 4.77 -1.62 -13.89
CA PRO A 36 3.56 -1.46 -14.70
C PRO A 36 3.40 -2.49 -15.83
N GLN A 37 4.36 -3.41 -16.02
CA GLN A 37 4.27 -4.44 -17.06
C GLN A 37 3.17 -5.46 -16.75
N ASP A 38 2.95 -5.75 -15.47
CA ASP A 38 1.80 -6.50 -14.97
C ASP A 38 0.77 -5.58 -14.29
N SER A 39 -0.47 -6.08 -14.12
CA SER A 39 -1.52 -5.35 -13.40
C SER A 39 -1.16 -5.15 -11.92
N PHE A 40 -1.41 -3.95 -11.38
CA PHE A 40 -1.36 -3.73 -9.94
C PHE A 40 -2.51 -4.41 -9.20
N ILE A 41 -3.68 -4.52 -9.85
CA ILE A 41 -4.87 -5.16 -9.31
C ILE A 41 -4.65 -6.67 -9.31
N VAL A 42 -4.79 -7.30 -8.14
CA VAL A 42 -4.55 -8.73 -7.93
C VAL A 42 -5.86 -9.49 -7.81
N ASN A 43 -5.88 -10.70 -8.38
CA ASN A 43 -6.94 -11.67 -8.10
C ASN A 43 -6.57 -12.52 -6.88
N ASP A 44 -7.22 -12.28 -5.73
CA ASP A 44 -6.92 -12.97 -4.47
C ASP A 44 -6.96 -14.50 -4.54
N LYS A 45 -7.91 -15.06 -5.33
CA LYS A 45 -8.03 -16.51 -5.51
C LYS A 45 -6.82 -17.07 -6.27
N SER A 46 -6.38 -16.37 -7.32
CA SER A 46 -5.19 -16.72 -8.10
C SER A 46 -3.93 -16.61 -7.26
N LEU A 47 -3.72 -15.49 -6.56
CA LEU A 47 -2.56 -15.26 -5.71
C LEU A 47 -2.48 -16.32 -4.60
N ARG A 48 -3.60 -16.64 -3.95
CA ARG A 48 -3.64 -17.68 -2.92
C ARG A 48 -3.35 -19.09 -3.46
N ARG A 49 -3.78 -19.40 -4.69
CA ARG A 49 -3.48 -20.68 -5.34
C ARG A 49 -1.98 -20.80 -5.62
N GLU A 50 -1.37 -19.75 -6.16
CA GLU A 50 0.08 -19.72 -6.40
C GLU A 50 0.88 -19.81 -5.09
N TYR A 51 0.51 -19.04 -4.06
CA TYR A 51 1.11 -19.11 -2.73
C TYR A 51 1.14 -20.55 -2.18
N ARG A 52 0.04 -21.29 -2.30
CA ARG A 52 -0.04 -22.70 -1.87
C ARG A 52 0.91 -23.61 -2.66
N SER A 53 1.02 -23.41 -3.98
CA SER A 53 1.98 -24.13 -4.84
C SER A 53 3.42 -23.88 -4.36
N LEU A 54 3.79 -22.61 -4.20
CA LEU A 54 5.14 -22.21 -3.80
C LEU A 54 5.51 -22.71 -2.40
N GLN A 55 4.57 -22.68 -1.45
CA GLN A 55 4.76 -23.24 -0.12
C GLN A 55 4.90 -24.78 -0.15
N SER A 56 4.13 -25.48 -0.99
CA SER A 56 4.27 -26.93 -1.14
C SER A 56 5.63 -27.33 -1.72
N GLU A 57 6.19 -26.54 -2.62
CA GLU A 57 7.54 -26.77 -3.20
C GLU A 57 8.67 -26.44 -2.22
N SER A 58 8.39 -25.67 -1.16
CA SER A 58 9.38 -25.19 -0.17
C SER A 58 9.16 -25.79 1.22
N HIS A 59 8.36 -26.84 1.34
CA HIS A 59 8.09 -27.51 2.62
C HIS A 59 9.42 -28.01 3.23
N PRO A 60 9.62 -27.92 4.56
CA PRO A 60 10.85 -28.37 5.21
C PRO A 60 11.23 -29.84 4.90
N ASP A 61 10.25 -30.67 4.54
CA ASP A 61 10.48 -32.07 4.10
C ASP A 61 11.09 -32.19 2.70
N ILE A 62 11.03 -31.14 1.87
CA ILE A 62 11.55 -31.09 0.49
C ILE A 62 12.81 -30.21 0.42
N SER A 63 12.81 -29.10 1.16
CA SER A 63 13.96 -28.20 1.26
C SER A 63 14.08 -27.64 2.68
N SER A 64 15.24 -27.76 3.30
CA SER A 64 15.55 -27.15 4.62
C SER A 64 15.63 -25.62 4.58
N ASP A 65 15.25 -24.99 3.48
CA ASP A 65 15.38 -23.55 3.25
C ASP A 65 14.20 -22.80 3.88
N THR A 66 14.27 -22.65 5.20
CA THR A 66 13.30 -21.87 5.99
C THR A 66 13.26 -20.40 5.55
N ILE A 67 14.37 -19.88 5.00
CA ILE A 67 14.45 -18.50 4.50
C ILE A 67 13.52 -18.34 3.29
N LYS A 68 13.52 -19.30 2.35
CA LYS A 68 12.62 -19.29 1.20
C LYS A 68 11.14 -19.28 1.61
N SER A 69 10.73 -20.17 2.51
CA SER A 69 9.33 -20.20 2.99
C SER A 69 8.92 -18.89 3.69
N SER A 70 9.81 -18.33 4.54
CA SER A 70 9.56 -17.05 5.21
C SER A 70 9.42 -15.89 4.23
N ASN A 71 10.23 -15.86 3.16
CA ASN A 71 10.16 -14.86 2.10
C ASN A 71 8.87 -14.98 1.30
N ILE A 72 8.44 -16.20 0.96
CA ILE A 72 7.16 -16.46 0.28
C ILE A 72 5.99 -15.97 1.15
N ASN A 73 6.00 -16.24 2.46
CA ASN A 73 4.98 -15.74 3.38
C ASN A 73 4.93 -14.21 3.42
N ARG A 74 6.09 -13.56 3.58
CA ARG A 74 6.17 -12.10 3.61
C ARG A 74 5.68 -11.48 2.30
N ALA A 75 6.07 -12.05 1.18
CA ALA A 75 5.65 -11.63 -0.15
C ALA A 75 4.14 -11.82 -0.34
N TYR A 76 3.58 -12.97 0.03
CA TYR A 76 2.13 -13.21 -0.04
C TYR A 76 1.34 -12.18 0.77
N THR A 77 1.70 -11.98 2.05
CA THR A 77 1.01 -11.02 2.93
C THR A 77 1.10 -9.60 2.38
N THR A 78 2.29 -9.20 1.89
CA THR A 78 2.52 -7.86 1.32
C THR A 78 1.73 -7.64 0.03
N LEU A 79 1.72 -8.62 -0.87
CA LEU A 79 1.05 -8.51 -2.17
C LEU A 79 -0.46 -8.70 -2.06
N LYS A 80 -0.96 -9.42 -1.05
CA LYS A 80 -2.40 -9.59 -0.84
C LYS A 80 -3.05 -8.27 -0.41
N ASN A 81 -2.48 -7.56 0.57
CA ASN A 81 -3.04 -6.29 1.03
C ASN A 81 -2.68 -5.16 0.03
N PRO A 82 -3.68 -4.43 -0.51
CA PRO A 82 -3.44 -3.48 -1.59
C PRO A 82 -2.61 -2.26 -1.13
N TYR A 83 -2.72 -1.81 0.13
CA TYR A 83 -1.86 -0.76 0.68
C TYR A 83 -0.39 -1.22 0.77
N THR A 84 -0.13 -2.38 1.36
CA THR A 84 1.25 -2.87 1.48
C THR A 84 1.86 -3.20 0.12
N ARG A 85 1.04 -3.62 -0.85
CA ARG A 85 1.44 -3.85 -2.24
C ARG A 85 1.96 -2.57 -2.88
N ILE A 86 1.21 -1.46 -2.81
CA ILE A 86 1.66 -0.19 -3.39
C ILE A 86 2.82 0.41 -2.60
N ALA A 87 2.83 0.29 -1.27
CA ALA A 87 3.94 0.73 -0.44
C ALA A 87 5.25 0.04 -0.82
N HIS A 88 5.20 -1.27 -1.05
CA HIS A 88 6.34 -2.06 -1.53
C HIS A 88 6.80 -1.61 -2.92
N PHE A 89 5.88 -1.39 -3.86
CA PHE A 89 6.22 -0.83 -5.18
C PHE A 89 6.92 0.53 -5.08
N ILE A 90 6.38 1.45 -4.26
CA ILE A 90 6.96 2.79 -4.07
C ILE A 90 8.37 2.68 -3.49
N HIS A 91 8.59 1.82 -2.50
CA HIS A 91 9.91 1.60 -1.92
C HIS A 91 10.91 1.04 -2.95
N LEU A 92 10.47 0.13 -3.83
CA LEU A 92 11.30 -0.43 -4.88
C LEU A 92 11.67 0.56 -5.99
N LYS A 93 10.69 1.34 -6.46
CA LYS A 93 10.77 2.01 -7.77
C LYS A 93 10.83 3.54 -7.69
N SER A 94 10.46 4.15 -6.56
CA SER A 94 10.57 5.61 -6.44
C SER A 94 12.05 6.05 -6.43
N PRO A 95 12.38 7.24 -6.97
CA PRO A 95 13.78 7.69 -7.09
C PRO A 95 14.56 7.71 -5.77
N ASN A 96 13.87 7.85 -4.63
CA ASN A 96 14.47 7.92 -3.30
C ASN A 96 14.15 6.70 -2.41
N HIS A 97 13.59 5.62 -2.99
CA HIS A 97 13.17 4.42 -2.24
C HIS A 97 12.30 4.73 -1.02
N VAL A 98 11.31 5.62 -1.19
CA VAL A 98 10.48 6.14 -0.10
C VAL A 98 9.76 5.01 0.61
N ASN A 99 9.97 4.88 1.92
CA ASN A 99 9.19 3.97 2.75
C ASN A 99 7.97 4.70 3.32
N ILE A 100 6.83 4.59 2.64
CA ILE A 100 5.57 5.22 3.06
C ILE A 100 4.90 4.54 4.27
N THR A 101 5.43 3.40 4.73
CA THR A 101 4.95 2.74 5.96
C THR A 101 5.52 3.38 7.22
N ASP A 102 6.54 4.24 7.09
CA ASP A 102 7.05 5.06 8.18
C ASP A 102 6.13 6.26 8.41
N ASP A 103 5.57 6.38 9.62
CA ASP A 103 4.61 7.43 9.97
C ASP A 103 5.19 8.85 9.84
N ALA A 104 6.47 9.05 10.14
CA ALA A 104 7.11 10.36 10.00
C ALA A 104 7.24 10.74 8.51
N VAL A 105 7.54 9.77 7.65
CA VAL A 105 7.56 9.95 6.20
C VAL A 105 6.16 10.25 5.67
N ALA A 106 5.15 9.46 6.04
CA ALA A 106 3.77 9.66 5.62
C ALA A 106 3.24 11.05 6.06
N LYS A 107 3.46 11.45 7.31
CA LYS A 107 3.08 12.78 7.83
C LYS A 107 3.74 13.92 7.04
N LYS A 108 5.01 13.77 6.66
CA LYS A 108 5.72 14.76 5.84
C LYS A 108 5.15 14.86 4.43
N LEU A 109 4.84 13.73 3.79
CA LEU A 109 4.23 13.69 2.45
C LEU A 109 2.85 14.37 2.46
N ILE A 110 2.01 14.05 3.43
CA ILE A 110 0.70 14.68 3.63
C ILE A 110 0.84 16.20 3.77
N LYS A 111 1.73 16.65 4.66
CA LYS A 111 1.96 18.09 4.89
C LYS A 111 2.38 18.81 3.60
N ASN A 112 3.31 18.24 2.84
CA ASN A 112 3.77 18.83 1.59
C ASN A 112 2.63 18.89 0.55
N TYR A 113 1.86 17.81 0.43
CA TYR A 113 0.74 17.74 -0.50
C TYR A 113 -0.33 18.79 -0.20
N GLN A 114 -0.69 18.97 1.07
CA GLN A 114 -1.66 20.00 1.49
C GLN A 114 -1.18 21.42 1.17
N GLN A 115 0.13 21.65 1.10
CA GLN A 115 0.70 22.96 0.77
C GLN A 115 0.81 23.22 -0.74
N LYS A 116 0.60 22.21 -1.58
CA LYS A 116 0.71 22.29 -3.05
C LYS A 116 -0.32 23.24 -3.66
N SER A 117 -1.57 23.18 -3.20
CA SER A 117 -2.65 24.06 -3.65
C SER A 117 -3.83 24.05 -2.66
N MET A 118 -4.71 25.05 -2.77
CA MET A 118 -5.97 25.06 -2.02
C MET A 118 -6.80 23.80 -2.31
N GLU A 119 -6.87 23.39 -3.57
CA GLU A 119 -7.59 22.19 -4.01
C GLU A 119 -7.03 20.92 -3.37
N ALA A 120 -5.71 20.73 -3.36
CA ALA A 120 -5.08 19.57 -2.71
C ALA A 120 -5.37 19.55 -1.21
N SER A 121 -5.34 20.71 -0.54
CA SER A 121 -5.74 20.81 0.86
C SER A 121 -7.22 20.48 1.09
N MET A 122 -8.12 20.89 0.19
CA MET A 122 -9.55 20.62 0.30
C MET A 122 -9.84 19.13 0.08
N ASN A 123 -9.30 18.53 -0.99
CA ASN A 123 -9.45 17.11 -1.30
C ASN A 123 -8.95 16.21 -0.15
N TYR A 124 -7.86 16.60 0.52
CA TYR A 124 -7.37 15.88 1.69
C TYR A 124 -8.31 16.02 2.91
N LYS A 125 -8.90 17.20 3.13
CA LYS A 125 -9.88 17.40 4.22
C LYS A 125 -11.16 16.60 3.97
N GLU A 126 -11.65 16.56 2.74
CA GLU A 126 -12.81 15.74 2.35
C GLU A 126 -12.55 14.26 2.61
N MET A 127 -11.37 13.76 2.23
CA MET A 127 -10.94 12.40 2.55
C MET A 127 -10.94 12.15 4.07
N LEU A 128 -10.39 13.06 4.89
CA LEU A 128 -10.41 12.90 6.34
C LEU A 128 -11.83 12.90 6.92
N MET A 129 -12.73 13.71 6.38
CA MET A 129 -14.14 13.74 6.80
C MET A 129 -14.80 12.37 6.56
N GLN A 130 -14.60 11.78 5.39
CA GLN A 130 -15.09 10.43 5.08
C GLN A 130 -14.51 9.36 6.02
N VAL A 131 -13.23 9.49 6.40
CA VAL A 131 -12.61 8.57 7.38
C VAL A 131 -13.25 8.73 8.75
N MET A 132 -13.50 9.96 9.20
CA MET A 132 -14.17 10.22 10.48
C MET A 132 -15.62 9.73 10.50
N GLU A 133 -16.38 9.95 9.42
CA GLU A 133 -17.75 9.43 9.28
C GLU A 133 -17.79 7.89 9.32
N ALA A 134 -16.82 7.23 8.68
CA ALA A 134 -16.69 5.77 8.76
C ALA A 134 -16.38 5.29 10.18
N HIS A 135 -15.57 6.04 10.94
CA HIS A 135 -15.29 5.72 12.35
C HIS A 135 -16.53 5.89 13.23
N GLU A 136 -17.27 6.98 13.03
CA GLU A 136 -18.52 7.21 13.75
C GLU A 136 -19.54 6.09 13.46
N GLN A 137 -19.71 5.68 12.20
CA GLN A 137 -20.59 4.55 11.86
C GLN A 137 -20.17 3.24 12.53
N LEU A 138 -18.85 2.96 12.59
CA LEU A 138 -18.35 1.76 13.30
C LEU A 138 -18.60 1.83 14.81
N GLU A 139 -18.42 2.99 15.42
CA GLU A 139 -18.63 3.20 16.86
C GLU A 139 -20.10 3.18 17.26
N LEU A 140 -21.00 3.66 16.40
CA LEU A 140 -22.43 3.76 16.67
C LEU A 140 -23.23 2.52 16.26
N ALA A 141 -22.66 1.64 15.43
CA ALA A 141 -23.36 0.43 15.01
C ALA A 141 -23.72 -0.44 16.21
N GLU A 142 -24.96 -0.93 16.25
CA GLU A 142 -25.45 -1.90 17.24
C GLU A 142 -25.53 -3.32 16.68
N SER A 143 -25.49 -3.44 15.34
CA SER A 143 -25.59 -4.71 14.62
C SER A 143 -24.71 -4.74 13.37
N GLU A 144 -24.27 -5.92 12.94
CA GLU A 144 -23.48 -6.10 11.71
C GLU A 144 -24.23 -5.61 10.47
N ASN A 145 -25.58 -5.72 10.49
CA ASN A 145 -26.46 -5.26 9.41
C ASN A 145 -26.38 -3.74 9.18
N GLU A 146 -26.11 -2.95 10.22
CA GLU A 146 -25.91 -1.49 10.08
C GLU A 146 -24.61 -1.14 9.33
N LEU A 147 -23.64 -2.06 9.30
CA LEU A 147 -22.36 -1.86 8.63
C LEU A 147 -22.35 -2.29 7.16
N GLU A 148 -23.42 -2.93 6.65
CA GLU A 148 -23.47 -3.41 5.26
C GLU A 148 -23.26 -2.27 4.24
N THR A 149 -23.88 -1.11 4.51
CA THR A 149 -23.72 0.07 3.64
C THR A 149 -22.28 0.58 3.68
N LEU A 150 -21.70 0.70 4.89
CA LEU A 150 -20.32 1.12 5.07
C LEU A 150 -19.34 0.17 4.37
N GLU A 151 -19.57 -1.15 4.47
CA GLU A 151 -18.75 -2.17 3.81
C GLU A 151 -18.80 -2.02 2.28
N ALA A 152 -20.01 -1.88 1.72
CA ALA A 152 -20.20 -1.71 0.29
C ALA A 152 -19.51 -0.44 -0.23
N GLU A 153 -19.70 0.69 0.44
CA GLU A 153 -19.05 1.95 0.08
C GLU A 153 -17.53 1.87 0.20
N ASN A 154 -17.00 1.34 1.30
CA ASN A 154 -15.57 1.23 1.52
C ASN A 154 -14.90 0.28 0.51
N LYS A 155 -15.59 -0.81 0.13
CA LYS A 155 -15.14 -1.70 -0.93
C LYS A 155 -15.03 -0.99 -2.28
N GLU A 156 -15.99 -0.11 -2.61
CA GLU A 156 -15.90 0.69 -3.83
C GLU A 156 -14.76 1.72 -3.73
N ARG A 157 -14.57 2.39 -2.57
CA ARG A 157 -13.43 3.30 -2.34
C ARG A 157 -12.08 2.61 -2.55
N ILE A 158 -11.91 1.38 -2.05
CA ILE A 158 -10.71 0.57 -2.29
C ILE A 158 -10.55 0.28 -3.79
N LYS A 159 -11.59 -0.23 -4.45
CA LYS A 159 -11.56 -0.57 -5.87
C LYS A 159 -11.21 0.63 -6.76
N THR A 160 -11.89 1.76 -6.59
CA THR A 160 -11.60 2.99 -7.35
C THR A 160 -10.18 3.48 -7.09
N THR A 161 -9.66 3.36 -5.86
CA THR A 161 -8.29 3.75 -5.54
C THR A 161 -7.26 2.81 -6.18
N GLU A 162 -7.48 1.49 -6.16
CA GLU A 162 -6.61 0.52 -6.86
C GLU A 162 -6.62 0.75 -8.38
N GLU A 163 -7.77 1.07 -8.96
CA GLU A 163 -7.90 1.42 -10.37
C GLU A 163 -7.11 2.69 -10.72
N ARG A 164 -7.23 3.75 -9.90
CA ARG A 164 -6.45 4.99 -10.07
C ARG A 164 -4.95 4.71 -9.98
N ILE A 165 -4.51 3.96 -8.96
CA ILE A 165 -3.10 3.52 -8.83
C ILE A 165 -2.67 2.76 -10.09
N ASN A 166 -3.44 1.78 -10.55
CA ASN A 166 -3.11 0.97 -11.72
C ASN A 166 -2.97 1.80 -13.01
N GLN A 167 -3.73 2.90 -13.15
CA GLN A 167 -3.55 3.84 -14.25
C GLN A 167 -2.33 4.73 -14.04
N SER A 168 -2.15 5.29 -12.84
CA SER A 168 -1.00 6.15 -12.50
C SER A 168 0.35 5.45 -12.73
N LEU A 169 0.43 4.14 -12.48
CA LEU A 169 1.64 3.35 -12.72
C LEU A 169 2.01 3.22 -14.20
N LYS A 170 1.04 3.34 -15.12
CA LYS A 170 1.28 3.27 -16.57
C LYS A 170 1.78 4.60 -17.15
N ASN A 171 1.63 5.70 -16.40
CA ASN A 171 2.09 7.01 -16.85
C ASN A 171 3.63 7.05 -16.92
N THR A 172 4.16 7.68 -17.95
CA THR A 172 5.60 7.89 -18.13
C THR A 172 5.86 9.39 -18.34
N PRO A 173 6.42 10.12 -17.35
CA PRO A 173 6.83 9.64 -16.02
C PRO A 173 5.65 9.39 -15.07
N ILE A 174 5.87 8.56 -14.04
CA ILE A 174 4.93 8.39 -12.92
C ILE A 174 4.94 9.68 -12.09
N ASP A 175 3.75 10.22 -11.78
CA ASP A 175 3.60 11.24 -10.75
C ASP A 175 3.69 10.59 -9.36
N TRP A 176 4.90 10.60 -8.80
CA TRP A 176 5.18 9.98 -7.51
C TRP A 176 4.45 10.63 -6.35
N GLU A 177 4.18 11.94 -6.42
CA GLU A 177 3.50 12.64 -5.34
C GLU A 177 2.03 12.23 -5.28
N GLU A 178 1.33 12.25 -6.42
CA GLU A 178 -0.06 11.79 -6.49
C GLU A 178 -0.18 10.30 -6.17
N LEU A 179 0.74 9.46 -6.66
CA LEU A 179 0.76 8.02 -6.37
C LEU A 179 0.94 7.74 -4.86
N MET A 180 1.82 8.48 -4.18
CA MET A 180 2.01 8.35 -2.74
C MET A 180 0.76 8.77 -1.96
N MET A 181 0.06 9.81 -2.41
CA MET A 181 -1.21 10.20 -1.80
C MET A 181 -2.33 9.19 -2.04
N ASP A 182 -2.33 8.52 -3.19
CA ASP A 182 -3.23 7.39 -3.44
C ASP A 182 -2.94 6.20 -2.55
N ALA A 183 -1.67 5.89 -2.31
CA ALA A 183 -1.28 4.89 -1.33
C ALA A 183 -1.71 5.25 0.09
N ILE A 184 -1.62 6.53 0.49
CA ILE A 184 -2.10 7.00 1.80
C ILE A 184 -3.63 6.88 1.91
N ARG A 185 -4.39 7.30 0.89
CA ARG A 185 -5.85 7.09 0.83
C ARG A 185 -6.20 5.62 1.02
N LEU A 186 -5.51 4.75 0.28
CA LEU A 186 -5.71 3.31 0.35
C LEU A 186 -5.39 2.74 1.75
N LYS A 187 -4.39 3.29 2.47
CA LYS A 187 -4.12 2.94 3.88
C LYS A 187 -5.38 3.13 4.72
N TYR A 188 -6.03 4.30 4.64
CA TYR A 188 -7.23 4.60 5.41
C TYR A 188 -8.39 3.65 5.07
N TRP A 189 -8.65 3.40 3.78
CA TRP A 189 -9.74 2.50 3.36
C TRP A 189 -9.50 1.04 3.80
N VAL A 190 -8.26 0.57 3.71
CA VAL A 190 -7.88 -0.76 4.23
C VAL A 190 -8.04 -0.83 5.74
N ASN A 191 -7.71 0.23 6.48
CA ASN A 191 -7.91 0.28 7.93
C ASN A 191 -9.39 0.26 8.31
N ILE A 192 -10.25 0.97 7.57
CA ILE A 192 -11.71 0.91 7.73
C ILE A 192 -12.22 -0.50 7.41
N GLN A 193 -11.73 -1.14 6.35
CA GLN A 193 -12.12 -2.51 6.00
C GLN A 193 -11.77 -3.52 7.10
N ASN A 194 -10.58 -3.39 7.71
CA ASN A 194 -10.21 -4.19 8.86
C ASN A 194 -11.12 -3.90 10.06
N GLY A 195 -11.43 -2.62 10.29
CA GLY A 195 -12.39 -2.17 11.30
C GLY A 195 -13.76 -2.82 11.20
N ILE A 196 -14.33 -2.86 10.00
CA ILE A 196 -15.63 -3.52 9.73
C ILE A 196 -15.52 -5.02 10.00
N LYS A 197 -14.45 -5.66 9.51
CA LYS A 197 -14.25 -7.11 9.64
C LYS A 197 -14.04 -7.57 11.08
N ASP A 198 -13.40 -6.73 11.89
CA ASP A 198 -13.06 -7.04 13.28
C ASP A 198 -14.09 -6.45 14.27
N TRP A 199 -15.15 -5.78 13.77
CA TRP A 199 -16.24 -5.23 14.58
C TRP A 199 -17.06 -6.35 15.22
N GLU A 200 -17.44 -6.16 16.49
CA GLU A 200 -18.33 -7.06 17.21
C GLU A 200 -19.23 -6.25 18.16
N PRO A 201 -20.51 -6.65 18.36
CA PRO A 201 -21.43 -5.95 19.24
C PRO A 201 -20.87 -5.80 20.66
N GLY A 202 -20.86 -4.56 21.18
CA GLY A 202 -20.43 -4.27 22.56
C GLY A 202 -18.92 -4.29 22.80
N LYS A 203 -18.08 -4.48 21.77
CA LYS A 203 -16.63 -4.33 21.88
C LYS A 203 -16.18 -2.96 21.37
N PRO A 204 -15.13 -2.35 21.97
CA PRO A 204 -14.56 -1.12 21.45
C PRO A 204 -13.95 -1.36 20.07
N VAL A 205 -14.21 -0.45 19.14
CA VAL A 205 -13.61 -0.46 17.81
C VAL A 205 -12.19 0.10 17.91
N HIS A 206 -11.18 -0.68 17.53
CA HIS A 206 -9.78 -0.25 17.52
C HIS A 206 -9.28 -0.09 16.09
N LEU A 207 -9.16 1.16 15.64
CA LEU A 207 -8.67 1.49 14.31
C LEU A 207 -7.25 2.05 14.42
N THR A 208 -6.30 1.38 13.77
CA THR A 208 -4.91 1.86 13.72
C THR A 208 -4.77 2.92 12.63
N HIS A 209 -4.09 4.04 12.91
CA HIS A 209 -3.80 5.11 11.95
C HIS A 209 -2.35 5.13 11.52
#